data_AF-A0A8T3NE21-F1
#
_entry.id   AF-A0A8T3NE21-F1
#
_cell.length_a   1.000
_cell.length_b   1.000
_cell.length_c   1.000
_cell.angle_alpha   90.00
_cell.angle_beta   90.00
_cell.angle_gamma   90.00
#
_symmetry.space_group_name_H-M   'P 1'
#
loop_
_entity.id
_entity.type
_entity.pdbx_description
1 polymer ?
#
loop_
_entity_poly.entity_id
_entity_poly.type
_entity_poly.pdbx_seq_one_letter_code
_entity_poly.pdbx_strand_id
1 'polypeptide(L)' 'RDDNYLEKLKPDRRAYLRVHRRQGEPCFVCRASLAAIHFGERVTTYCPTCQSAGRVYADRRLSRLLK' A
#
# COMPACT_ATOMS: atom_id res chain seq x y z
N ARG A 1 11.98 12.70 -3.20
CA ARG A 1 12.16 11.38 -2.55
C ARG A 1 12.45 10.39 -3.66
N ASP A 2 13.53 9.62 -3.60
CA ASP A 2 13.85 8.64 -4.65
C ASP A 2 12.76 7.57 -4.71
N ASP A 3 11.93 7.61 -5.74
CA ASP A 3 10.95 6.56 -6.01
C ASP A 3 11.61 5.21 -6.28
N ASN A 4 12.94 5.20 -6.42
CA ASN A 4 13.75 4.02 -6.70
C ASN A 4 14.45 3.38 -5.47
N TYR A 5 13.99 3.68 -4.25
CA TYR A 5 14.61 3.09 -3.05
C TYR A 5 14.50 1.55 -2.98
N LEU A 6 13.57 0.95 -3.72
CA LEU A 6 13.42 -0.50 -3.82
C LEU A 6 14.61 -1.18 -4.50
N GLU A 7 15.29 -0.51 -5.44
CA GLU A 7 16.50 -1.03 -6.08
C GLU A 7 17.71 -0.96 -5.16
N LYS A 8 17.67 -0.11 -4.12
CA LYS A 8 18.72 -0.03 -3.09
C LYS A 8 18.60 -1.13 -2.04
N LEU A 9 17.48 -1.87 -2.01
CA LEU A 9 17.32 -3.02 -1.11
C LEU A 9 18.06 -4.22 -1.68
N LYS A 10 18.67 -5.01 -0.79
CA LYS A 10 19.20 -6.33 -1.17
C LYS A 10 18.06 -7.19 -1.78
N PRO A 11 18.33 -8.02 -2.81
CA PRO A 11 17.30 -8.78 -3.51
C PRO A 11 16.43 -9.65 -2.60
N ASP A 12 17.03 -10.26 -1.57
CA ASP A 12 16.34 -11.06 -0.56
C ASP A 12 15.27 -10.24 0.17
N ARG A 13 15.60 -9.01 0.59
CA ARG A 13 14.68 -8.12 1.29
C ARG A 13 13.54 -7.64 0.40
N ARG A 14 13.85 -7.35 -0.87
CA ARG A 14 12.85 -6.93 -1.85
C ARG A 14 11.83 -8.04 -2.13
N ALA A 15 12.27 -9.30 -2.16
CA ALA A 15 11.40 -10.45 -2.40
C ALA A 15 10.33 -10.65 -1.29
N TYR A 16 10.61 -10.24 -0.05
CA TYR A 16 9.66 -10.35 1.06
C TYR A 16 8.56 -9.27 1.07
N LEU A 17 8.62 -8.26 0.19
CA LEU A 17 7.61 -7.21 0.12
C LEU A 17 6.34 -7.70 -0.59
N ARG A 18 5.44 -8.29 0.20
CA ARG A 18 4.22 -8.94 -0.29
C ARG A 18 3.06 -8.00 -0.61
N VAL A 19 3.05 -6.78 -0.07
CA VAL A 19 1.94 -5.82 -0.27
C VAL A 19 2.41 -4.46 -0.77
N HIS A 20 3.63 -4.04 -0.44
CA HIS A 20 4.12 -2.71 -0.75
C HIS A 20 4.16 -2.47 -2.28
N ARG A 21 3.53 -1.38 -2.75
CA ARG A 21 3.44 -1.00 -4.18
C ARG A 21 2.73 -2.03 -5.08
N ARG A 22 1.84 -2.83 -4.51
CA ARG A 22 1.04 -3.84 -5.22
C ARG A 22 -0.46 -3.52 -5.21
N GLN A 23 -0.83 -2.24 -5.20
CA GLN A 23 -2.25 -1.85 -5.21
C GLN A 23 -2.95 -2.46 -6.43
N GLY A 24 -4.14 -3.03 -6.23
CA GLY A 24 -4.90 -3.72 -7.26
C GLY A 24 -4.52 -5.19 -7.47
N GLU A 25 -3.34 -5.62 -7.05
CA GLU A 25 -2.95 -7.03 -7.10
C GLU A 25 -3.72 -7.87 -6.07
N PRO A 26 -3.87 -9.19 -6.29
CA PRO A 26 -4.50 -10.09 -5.33
C PRO A 26 -3.63 -10.27 -4.08
N CYS A 27 -4.25 -10.22 -2.91
CA CYS A 27 -3.59 -10.54 -1.65
C CYS A 27 -3.04 -11.97 -1.66
N PHE A 28 -1.79 -12.15 -1.23
CA PHE A 28 -1.15 -13.46 -1.13
C PHE A 28 -1.80 -14.40 -0.11
N VAL A 29 -2.63 -13.89 0.81
CA VAL A 29 -3.36 -14.66 1.82
C VAL A 29 -4.78 -14.98 1.34
N CYS A 30 -5.62 -13.95 1.19
CA CYS A 30 -7.05 -14.12 0.94
C CYS A 30 -7.49 -13.83 -0.50
N ARG A 31 -6.56 -13.51 -1.41
CA ARG A 31 -6.81 -13.19 -2.83
C ARG A 31 -7.67 -11.95 -3.12
N ALA A 32 -8.23 -11.28 -2.12
CA ALA A 32 -8.89 -9.99 -2.29
C ALA A 32 -7.93 -8.92 -2.82
N SER A 33 -8.45 -7.95 -3.58
CA SER A 33 -7.65 -6.86 -4.14
C SER A 33 -7.01 -6.01 -3.04
N LEU A 34 -5.72 -5.72 -3.19
CA LEU A 34 -4.99 -4.82 -2.31
C LEU A 34 -5.43 -3.36 -2.54
N ALA A 35 -5.71 -2.65 -1.45
CA ALA A 35 -6.03 -1.22 -1.46
C ALA A 35 -4.79 -0.39 -1.10
N ALA A 36 -4.80 0.90 -1.43
CA ALA A 36 -3.79 1.84 -0.95
C ALA A 36 -4.43 3.12 -0.43
N ILE A 37 -3.77 3.72 0.56
CA ILE A 37 -4.08 5.06 1.04
C ILE A 37 -2.86 5.97 0.91
N HIS A 38 -3.15 7.24 0.73
CA HIS A 38 -2.18 8.30 0.72
C HIS A 38 -2.37 9.15 1.98
N PHE A 39 -1.29 9.27 2.76
CA PHE A 39 -1.27 10.08 3.96
C PHE A 39 0.01 10.92 3.99
N GLY A 40 -0.16 12.23 3.77
CA GLY A 40 0.96 13.13 3.51
C GLY A 40 1.77 12.63 2.30
N GLU A 41 3.06 12.44 2.51
CA GLU A 41 4.01 11.94 1.49
C GLU A 41 4.15 10.41 1.47
N ARG A 42 3.32 9.68 2.23
CA ARG A 42 3.42 8.22 2.34
C ARG A 42 2.26 7.54 1.62
N VAL A 43 2.60 6.49 0.90
CA VAL A 43 1.63 5.54 0.32
C VAL A 43 1.70 4.25 1.13
N THR A 44 0.55 3.81 1.62
CA THR A 44 0.43 2.55 2.37
C THR A 44 -0.49 1.62 1.60
N THR A 45 0.06 0.51 1.11
CA THR A 45 -0.71 -0.57 0.49
C THR A 45 -1.03 -1.64 1.53
N TYR A 46 -2.28 -2.10 1.57
CA TYR A 46 -2.78 -3.05 2.56
C TYR A 46 -3.88 -3.93 1.97
N CYS A 47 -4.17 -5.06 2.63
CA CYS A 47 -5.32 -5.89 2.29
C CYS A 47 -6.52 -5.52 3.17
N PRO A 48 -7.66 -5.08 2.62
CA PRO A 48 -8.83 -4.74 3.43
C PRO A 48 -9.33 -5.90 4.28
N THR A 49 -9.39 -7.11 3.72
CA THR A 49 -9.87 -8.30 4.43
C THR A 49 -8.94 -8.68 5.59
N CYS A 50 -7.63 -8.75 5.34
CA CYS A 50 -6.68 -9.28 6.33
C CYS A 50 -6.24 -8.26 7.39
N GLN A 51 -6.17 -6.97 7.05
CA GLN A 51 -5.54 -5.96 7.92
C GLN A 51 -6.54 -4.99 8.55
N SER A 52 -7.76 -4.91 8.02
CA SER A 52 -8.78 -3.96 8.49
C SER A 52 -10.17 -4.56 8.59
N ALA A 53 -10.28 -5.88 8.75
CA ALA A 53 -11.55 -6.60 8.90
C ALA A 53 -12.59 -6.24 7.82
N GLY A 54 -12.13 -6.04 6.58
CA GLY A 54 -12.95 -5.65 5.43
C GLY A 54 -13.13 -4.15 5.24
N ARG A 55 -12.72 -3.30 6.19
CA ARG A 55 -12.90 -1.84 6.07
C ARG A 55 -11.90 -1.24 5.09
N VAL A 56 -12.39 -0.46 4.14
CA VAL A 56 -11.56 0.37 3.26
C VAL A 56 -11.36 1.76 3.89
N TYR A 57 -10.11 2.17 4.08
CA TYR A 57 -9.74 3.50 4.57
C TYR A 57 -9.89 4.56 3.47
N ALA A 58 -10.38 5.74 3.85
CA ALA A 58 -10.53 6.88 2.94
C ALA A 58 -9.16 7.45 2.51
N ASP A 59 -9.02 7.76 1.22
CA ASP A 59 -7.86 8.48 0.69
C ASP A 59 -7.94 9.97 1.09
N ARG A 60 -6.92 10.46 1.80
CA ARG A 60 -6.85 11.84 2.30
C ARG A 60 -6.05 12.78 1.40
N ARG A 61 -5.77 12.44 0.14
CA ARG A 61 -5.10 13.36 -0.82
C ARG A 61 -5.78 14.72 -0.92
N LEU A 62 -7.10 14.75 -0.94
CA LEU A 62 -7.89 15.97 -1.13
C LEU A 62 -8.27 16.65 0.19
N SER A 63 -7.87 16.12 1.36
CA SER A 63 -8.25 16.71 2.64
C SER A 63 -7.62 18.09 2.90
N ARG A 64 -6.60 18.48 2.10
CA ARG A 64 -6.04 19.85 2.11
C ARG A 64 -6.81 20.84 1.25
N LEU A 65 -7.64 20.37 0.30
CA LEU A 65 -8.39 21.22 -0.63
C LEU A 65 -9.78 21.61 -0.11
N LEU A 66 -10.25 20.95 0.95
CA LEU A 66 -11.57 21.15 1.56
C LEU A 66 -11.49 21.96 2.86
N LYS A 67 -10.46 22.80 3.02
CA LYS A 67 -10.37 23.81 4.09
C LYS A 67 -10.78 25.16 3.55
#